data_AF-A0A3B8JF09-F1
#
_entry.id   AF-A0A3B8JF09-F1
#
_cell.length_a   1.000
_cell.length_b   1.000
_cell.length_c   1.000
_cell.angle_alpha   90.00
_cell.angle_beta   90.00
_cell.angle_gamma   90.00
#
_symmetry.space_group_name_H-M   'P 1'
#
loop_
_entity.id
_entity.type
_entity.pdbx_description
1 polymer ?
#
loop_
_entity_poly.entity_id
_entity_poly.type
_entity_poly.pdbx_seq_one_letter_code
_entity_poly.pdbx_strand_id
1 'polypeptide(L)'
;MNLELPVIPKPGEVFLAVNLTAVQNRSVAETLKLLEEMGYTPQLRYRQSKDGDVSLYALLKHEQVEPEMLLESDYLGDELDALAEVIEPADAITSPRGLKSAKKPVPA
;
A
#
# COMPACT_ATOMS: atom_id res chain seq x y z
N MET A 1 9.06 9.12 17.06
CA MET A 1 8.19 8.56 16.00
C MET A 1 8.99 7.53 15.26
N ASN A 2 8.47 6.31 15.12
CA ASN A 2 9.17 5.26 14.38
C ASN A 2 8.89 5.48 12.88
N LEU A 3 9.93 5.75 12.09
CA LEU A 3 9.83 6.07 10.66
C LEU A 3 9.86 4.81 9.77
N GLU A 4 10.02 3.65 10.39
CA GLU A 4 10.11 2.36 9.70
C GLU A 4 8.72 1.84 9.34
N LEU A 5 8.59 1.35 8.11
CA LEU A 5 7.41 0.61 7.70
C LEU A 5 7.38 -0.75 8.45
N PRO A 6 6.28 -1.12 9.14
CA PRO A 6 6.17 -2.43 9.77
C PRO A 6 6.30 -3.54 8.72
N VAL A 7 7.20 -4.50 8.97
CA VAL A 7 7.61 -5.52 7.98
C VAL A 7 6.83 -6.82 8.09
N ILE A 8 6.38 -7.18 9.29
CA ILE A 8 5.71 -8.45 9.57
C ILE A 8 4.34 -8.13 10.17
N PRO A 9 3.24 -8.27 9.41
CA PRO A 9 1.91 -8.10 9.97
C PRO A 9 1.69 -9.13 11.08
N LYS A 10 1.28 -8.67 12.26
CA LYS A 10 0.77 -9.51 13.34
C LYS A 10 -0.63 -10.05 12.96
N PRO A 11 -1.13 -11.09 13.63
CA PRO A 11 -2.51 -11.55 13.42
C PRO A 11 -3.50 -10.38 13.59
N GLY A 12 -4.36 -10.16 12.59
CA GLY A 12 -5.32 -9.04 12.58
C GLY A 12 -4.72 -7.67 12.22
N GLU A 13 -3.41 -7.55 11.99
CA GLU A 13 -2.80 -6.29 11.60
C GLU A 13 -2.92 -6.06 10.08
N VAL A 14 -3.51 -4.95 9.70
CA VAL A 14 -3.70 -4.55 8.31
C VAL A 14 -2.96 -3.26 8.04
N PHE A 15 -2.28 -3.20 6.91
CA PHE A 15 -1.74 -1.96 6.40
C PHE A 15 -1.96 -1.82 4.89
N LEU A 16 -2.03 -0.60 4.41
CA LEU A 16 -2.08 -0.29 2.99
C LEU A 16 -1.03 0.78 2.75
N ALA A 17 -0.11 0.54 1.84
CA ALA A 17 0.96 1.48 1.53
C ALA A 17 1.28 1.51 0.03
N VAL A 18 1.76 2.64 -0.45
CA VAL A 18 2.27 2.80 -1.81
C VAL A 18 3.77 3.07 -1.76
N ASN A 19 4.56 2.28 -2.47
CA ASN A 19 6.00 2.48 -2.65
C ASN A 19 6.23 3.63 -3.64
N LEU A 20 6.44 4.84 -3.11
CA LEU A 20 6.66 6.06 -3.87
C LEU A 20 7.91 6.00 -4.75
N THR A 21 8.91 5.17 -4.39
CA THR A 21 10.10 4.97 -5.23
C THR A 21 9.88 4.01 -6.39
N ALA A 22 8.80 3.24 -6.38
CA ALA A 22 8.47 2.28 -7.43
C ALA A 22 7.42 2.78 -8.43
N VAL A 23 6.71 3.88 -8.12
CA VAL A 23 5.75 4.50 -9.03
C VAL A 23 6.47 5.08 -10.24
N GLN A 24 5.99 4.77 -11.44
CA GLN A 24 6.63 5.12 -12.71
C GLN A 24 5.82 6.15 -13.52
N ASN A 25 4.50 6.19 -13.35
CA ASN A 25 3.63 7.08 -14.13
C ASN A 25 3.54 8.51 -13.57
N ARG A 26 4.08 8.78 -12.38
CA ARG A 26 4.01 10.07 -11.67
C ARG A 26 5.24 10.32 -10.81
N SER A 27 5.53 11.59 -10.53
CA SER A 27 6.51 11.95 -9.49
C SER A 27 5.98 11.65 -8.08
N VAL A 28 6.89 11.64 -7.10
CA VAL A 28 6.54 11.47 -5.67
C VAL A 28 5.54 12.53 -5.20
N ALA A 29 5.74 13.80 -5.57
CA ALA A 29 4.87 14.89 -5.14
C ALA A 29 3.46 14.78 -5.76
N GLU A 30 3.38 14.43 -7.04
CA GLU A 30 2.10 14.20 -7.72
C GLU A 30 1.36 12.99 -7.14
N THR A 31 2.10 11.93 -6.81
CA THR A 31 1.53 10.73 -6.18
C THR A 31 0.96 11.07 -4.81
N LEU A 32 1.68 11.81 -3.97
CA LEU A 32 1.19 12.23 -2.65
C LEU A 32 -0.06 13.09 -2.75
N LYS A 33 -0.05 14.08 -3.65
CA LYS A 33 -1.21 14.94 -3.90
C LYS A 33 -2.42 14.14 -4.36
N LEU A 34 -2.23 13.19 -5.29
CA LEU A 34 -3.29 12.30 -5.75
C LEU A 34 -3.88 11.48 -4.58
N LEU A 35 -3.04 10.91 -3.73
CA LEU A 35 -3.49 10.14 -2.56
C LEU A 35 -4.30 11.00 -1.58
N GLU A 36 -3.89 12.25 -1.37
CA GLU A 36 -4.66 13.22 -0.57
C GLU A 36 -6.00 13.57 -1.23
N GLU A 37 -6.04 13.76 -2.55
CA GLU A 37 -7.27 14.00 -3.32
C GLU A 37 -8.23 12.80 -3.28
N MET A 38 -7.70 11.58 -3.16
CA MET A 38 -8.47 10.34 -2.94
C MET A 38 -8.98 10.21 -1.49
N GLY A 39 -8.63 11.14 -0.60
CA GLY A 39 -9.09 11.16 0.79
C GLY A 39 -8.19 10.46 1.79
N TYR A 40 -7.00 10.01 1.37
CA TYR A 40 -6.02 9.45 2.31
C TYR A 40 -5.28 10.57 3.06
N THR A 41 -4.67 10.22 4.20
CA THR A 41 -3.72 11.07 4.91
C THR A 41 -2.36 10.35 4.97
N PRO A 42 -1.55 10.41 3.90
CA PRO A 42 -0.38 9.56 3.76
C PRO A 42 0.68 9.87 4.82
N GLN A 43 1.16 8.83 5.51
CA GLN A 43 2.29 8.95 6.41
C GLN A 43 3.56 8.43 5.75
N LEU A 44 4.58 9.26 5.65
CA LEU A 44 5.85 8.84 5.07
C LEU A 44 6.55 7.80 5.95
N ARG A 45 7.02 6.74 5.31
CA ARG A 45 7.80 5.65 5.92
C ARG A 45 8.96 5.28 5.04
N TYR A 46 10.08 4.93 5.66
CA TYR A 46 11.25 4.43 4.97
C TYR A 46 11.39 2.94 5.22
N ARG A 47 11.90 2.23 4.22
CA ARG A 47 12.30 0.84 4.36
C ARG A 47 13.65 0.64 3.69
N GLN A 48 14.61 0.16 4.46
CA GLN A 48 15.90 -0.27 3.93
C GLN A 48 15.83 -1.75 3.56
N SER A 49 16.25 -2.10 2.34
CA SER A 49 16.42 -3.48 1.91
C SER A 49 17.71 -4.06 2.54
N LYS A 50 17.86 -5.38 2.49
CA LYS A 50 19.08 -6.05 2.96
C LYS A 50 20.31 -5.66 2.12
N ASP A 51 20.10 -5.23 0.88
CA ASP A 51 21.14 -4.85 -0.06
C ASP A 51 21.54 -3.37 0.08
N GLY A 52 20.88 -2.64 1.00
CA GLY A 52 21.20 -1.26 1.35
C GLY A 52 20.32 -0.21 0.67
N ASP A 53 19.49 -0.60 -0.29
CA ASP A 53 18.56 0.30 -0.98
C ASP A 53 17.50 0.85 -0.02
N VAL A 54 17.19 2.14 -0.16
CA VAL A 54 16.16 2.80 0.64
C VAL A 54 14.95 3.09 -0.24
N SER A 55 13.81 2.51 0.12
CA SER A 55 12.53 2.79 -0.51
C SER A 55 11.68 3.71 0.39
N LEU A 56 11.01 4.67 -0.25
CA LEU A 56 10.07 5.58 0.40
C LEU A 56 8.65 5.07 0.17
N TYR A 57 7.86 5.02 1.24
CA TYR A 57 6.47 4.57 1.23
C TYR A 57 5.55 5.66 1.75
N ALA A 58 4.36 5.74 1.16
CA ALA A 58 3.19 6.41 1.69
C ALA A 58 2.31 5.37 2.39
N LEU A 59 2.31 5.35 3.72
CA LEU A 59 1.40 4.52 4.52
C LEU A 59 0.03 5.19 4.56
N LEU A 60 -0.97 4.53 4.00
CA LEU A 60 -2.33 5.04 3.82
C LEU A 60 -3.27 4.54 4.92
N LYS A 61 -3.10 3.28 5.33
CA LYS A 61 -3.89 2.62 6.38
C LYS A 61 -2.96 1.79 7.24
N HIS A 62 -3.17 1.80 8.55
CA HIS A 62 -2.52 0.89 9.49
C HIS A 62 -3.42 0.71 10.70
N GLU A 63 -4.01 -0.47 10.84
CA GLU A 63 -5.02 -0.74 11.86
C GLU A 63 -4.97 -2.20 12.32
N GLN A 64 -5.69 -2.46 13.40
CA GLN A 64 -5.88 -3.79 13.95
C GLN A 64 -7.36 -4.15 13.80
N VAL A 65 -7.63 -5.23 13.07
CA VAL A 65 -8.96 -5.82 12.92
C VAL A 65 -9.04 -7.17 13.61
N GLU A 66 -10.26 -7.68 13.78
CA GLU A 66 -10.45 -9.06 14.21
C GLU A 66 -9.94 -10.00 13.10
N PRO A 67 -9.14 -11.04 13.44
CA PRO A 67 -8.58 -11.94 12.42
C PRO A 67 -9.62 -12.59 11.50
N GLU A 68 -10.85 -12.76 11.97
CA GLU A 68 -11.97 -13.31 11.22
C GLU A 68 -12.40 -12.40 10.06
N MET A 69 -12.29 -11.08 10.21
CA MET A 69 -12.56 -10.11 9.14
C MET A 69 -11.56 -10.22 7.98
N LEU A 70 -10.35 -10.75 8.23
CA LEU A 70 -9.35 -10.99 7.18
C LEU A 70 -9.62 -12.27 6.39
N LEU A 71 -10.52 -13.13 6.87
CA LEU A 71 -10.99 -14.29 6.12
C LEU A 71 -12.01 -13.88 5.06
N GLU A 72 -12.65 -12.71 5.21
CA GLU A 72 -13.47 -12.09 4.18
C GLU A 72 -12.54 -11.50 3.11
N SER A 73 -12.65 -12.03 1.88
CA SER A 73 -11.64 -11.87 0.82
C SER A 73 -11.56 -10.46 0.23
N ASP A 74 -12.42 -9.54 0.66
CA ASP A 74 -12.66 -8.23 0.05
C ASP A 74 -12.38 -7.04 0.98
N TYR A 75 -11.83 -7.25 2.18
CA TYR A 75 -11.62 -6.18 3.18
C TYR A 75 -10.90 -4.92 2.67
N LEU A 76 -9.96 -5.06 1.73
CA LEU A 76 -9.28 -3.95 1.04
C LEU A 76 -9.52 -3.96 -0.47
N GLY A 77 -10.50 -4.73 -0.95
CA GLY A 77 -10.69 -4.99 -2.38
C GLY A 77 -10.93 -3.70 -3.16
N ASP A 78 -11.87 -2.88 -2.70
CA ASP A 78 -12.24 -1.63 -3.34
C ASP A 78 -11.10 -0.60 -3.30
N GLU A 79 -10.39 -0.48 -2.17
CA GLU A 79 -9.24 0.43 -2.07
C GLU A 79 -8.08 0.00 -2.98
N LEU A 80 -7.81 -1.31 -3.07
CA LEU A 80 -6.77 -1.85 -3.95
C LEU A 80 -7.12 -1.62 -5.43
N ASP A 81 -8.37 -1.84 -5.81
CA ASP A 81 -8.87 -1.61 -7.16
C ASP A 81 -8.76 -0.13 -7.53
N ALA A 82 -9.22 0.77 -6.66
CA ALA A 82 -9.15 2.22 -6.89
C ALA A 82 -7.71 2.74 -7.01
N LEU A 83 -6.78 2.21 -6.21
CA LEU A 83 -5.36 2.57 -6.30
C LEU A 83 -4.73 2.00 -7.59
N ALA A 84 -5.05 0.78 -7.97
CA ALA A 84 -4.50 0.13 -9.17
C ALA A 84 -4.94 0.83 -10.48
N GLU A 85 -6.06 1.55 -10.46
CA GLU A 85 -6.52 2.36 -11.60
C GLU A 85 -5.68 3.62 -11.84
N VAL A 86 -4.90 4.07 -10.86
CA VAL A 86 -4.19 5.37 -10.92
C VAL A 86 -2.69 5.29 -10.61
N ILE A 87 -2.23 4.21 -9.97
CA ILE A 87 -0.83 3.95 -9.63
C ILE A 87 -0.26 2.87 -10.56
N GLU A 88 0.83 3.19 -11.25
CA GLU A 88 1.54 2.24 -12.10
C GLU A 88 3.03 2.14 -11.68
N PRO A 89 3.60 0.93 -11.59
CA PRO A 89 2.92 -0.37 -11.73
C PRO A 89 2.04 -0.68 -10.50
N ALA A 90 1.06 -1.56 -10.66
CA ALA A 90 0.23 -2.04 -9.55
C ALA A 90 1.06 -2.67 -8.41
N ASP A 91 2.23 -3.22 -8.73
CA ASP A 91 3.20 -3.76 -7.76
C ASP A 91 3.81 -2.69 -6.83
N ALA A 92 3.63 -1.40 -7.13
CA ALA A 92 3.97 -0.33 -6.21
C ALA A 92 3.01 -0.29 -5.00
N ILE A 93 1.85 -0.94 -5.06
CA ILE A 93 0.88 -1.02 -3.97
C ILE A 93 1.22 -2.22 -3.08
N THR A 94 1.37 -1.98 -1.79
CA THR A 94 1.71 -2.99 -0.78
C THR A 94 0.59 -3.15 0.24
N SER A 95 0.14 -4.39 0.44
CA SER A 95 -0.84 -4.80 1.46
C SER A 95 -0.39 -6.11 2.15
N PRO A 96 -0.99 -6.49 3.29
CA PRO A 96 -0.75 -7.77 3.94
C PRO A 96 -0.91 -8.94 2.98
N ARG A 97 -0.07 -9.97 3.15
CA ARG A 97 -0.15 -11.21 2.37
C ARG A 97 -1.55 -11.81 2.46
N GLY A 98 -2.19 -12.01 1.31
CA GLY A 98 -3.47 -12.70 1.19
C GLY A 98 -4.61 -11.82 0.68
N LEU A 99 -4.52 -10.50 0.87
CA LEU A 99 -5.48 -9.54 0.31
C LEU A 99 -5.08 -9.22 -1.13
N LYS A 100 -5.97 -9.50 -2.07
CA LYS A 100 -5.77 -9.24 -3.50
C LYS A 100 -6.83 -8.28 -3.98
N SER A 101 -6.46 -7.43 -4.93
CA SER A 101 -7.42 -6.70 -5.77
C SER A 101 -8.48 -7.67 -6.29
N ALA A 102 -9.75 -7.26 -6.24
CA ALA A 102 -10.88 -8.07 -6.72
C ALA A 102 -10.80 -8.25 -8.25
N LYS A 103 -10.20 -7.29 -8.94
CA LYS A 103 -9.85 -7.39 -10.36
C LYS A 103 -8.54 -8.16 -10.53
N LYS A 104 -8.60 -9.29 -11.25
CA LYS A 104 -7.36 -9.90 -11.76
C LYS A 104 -6.65 -8.88 -12.65
N PRO A 105 -5.31 -8.73 -12.54
CA PRO A 105 -4.57 -7.88 -13.47
C PRO A 105 -4.83 -8.40 -14.88
N VAL A 106 -5.30 -7.50 -15.75
CA VAL A 106 -5.40 -7.80 -17.17
C VAL A 106 -3.97 -7.84 -17.69
N PRO A 107 -3.48 -8.98 -18.23
CA PRO A 107 -2.16 -9.01 -18.82
C PRO A 107 -2.15 -8.06 -20.02
N ALA A 108 -1.14 -7.19 -20.06
CA ALA A 108 -0.84 -6.32 -21.20
C ALA A 108 -0.56 -7.15 -22.46
#